data_AF-A0A955Y8W0-F1
#
_entry.id   AF-A0A955Y8W0-F1
#
_cell.length_a   1.000
_cell.length_b   1.000
_cell.length_c   1.000
_cell.angle_alpha   90.00
_cell.angle_beta   90.00
_cell.angle_gamma   90.00
#
_symmetry.space_group_name_H-M   'P 1'
#
loop_
_entity.id
_entity.type
_entity.pdbx_description
1 polymer ?
#
loop_
_entity_poly.entity_id
_entity_poly.type
_entity_poly.pdbx_seq_one_letter_code
_entity_poly.pdbx_strand_id
1 'polypeptide(L)'
;MQEREVVMWAGVAVVLGGSILAGATLKGLSWGRRQRMIRTVDPESIVRQVRGASLRVLVEGPAALPSMSRSKANRTVGDVLVTADRLLVVCGRGTLVDIRPGKGRPLGSVRSPGPGRLVMEGTVPAASGPDGSYRIELVVDDAPAWVEALAPFRDADNGGYGGARQSA
;
A
#
# COMPACT_ATOMS: atom_id res chain seq x y z
N MET A 1 53.38 -9.67 -10.37
CA MET A 1 52.40 -8.61 -10.06
C MET A 1 51.05 -8.87 -10.74
N GLN A 2 51.05 -9.37 -11.98
CA GLN A 2 49.87 -9.61 -12.82
C GLN A 2 48.85 -10.64 -12.27
N GLU A 3 49.28 -11.72 -11.60
CA GLU A 3 48.35 -12.74 -11.07
C GLU A 3 47.46 -12.22 -9.93
N ARG A 4 47.98 -11.34 -9.07
CA ARG A 4 47.19 -10.74 -7.97
C ARG A 4 46.10 -9.82 -8.51
N GLU A 5 46.37 -9.15 -9.63
CA GLU A 5 45.43 -8.26 -10.28
C GLU A 5 44.26 -9.05 -10.89
N VAL A 6 44.55 -10.16 -11.58
CA VAL A 6 43.51 -11.03 -12.17
C VAL A 6 42.60 -11.65 -11.10
N VAL A 7 43.17 -12.13 -9.99
CA VAL A 7 42.37 -12.67 -8.86
C VAL A 7 41.50 -11.60 -8.22
N MET A 8 42.02 -10.38 -8.07
CA MET A 8 41.25 -9.25 -7.53
C MET A 8 40.06 -8.90 -8.44
N TRP A 9 40.28 -8.76 -9.75
CA TRP A 9 39.22 -8.43 -10.70
C TRP A 9 38.16 -9.53 -10.83
N ALA A 10 38.57 -10.81 -10.79
CA ALA A 10 37.64 -11.92 -10.76
C ALA A 10 36.78 -11.90 -9.48
N GLY A 11 37.39 -11.61 -8.32
CA GLY A 11 36.67 -11.45 -7.06
C GLY A 11 35.63 -10.32 -7.12
N VAL A 12 36.03 -9.15 -7.65
CA VAL A 12 35.11 -8.00 -7.84
C VAL A 12 33.95 -8.37 -8.76
N ALA A 13 34.20 -9.05 -9.88
CA ALA A 13 33.16 -9.45 -10.82
C ALA A 13 32.14 -10.41 -10.19
N VAL A 14 32.60 -11.38 -9.38
CA VAL A 14 31.72 -12.31 -8.66
C VAL A 14 30.85 -11.59 -7.64
N VAL A 15 31.42 -10.66 -6.87
CA VAL A 15 30.67 -9.89 -5.86
C VAL A 15 29.64 -8.99 -6.52
N LEU A 16 30.01 -8.28 -7.60
CA LEU A 16 29.09 -7.43 -8.34
C LEU A 16 27.98 -8.23 -9.01
N GLY A 17 28.33 -9.33 -9.70
CA GLY A 17 27.36 -10.21 -10.35
C GLY A 17 26.38 -10.82 -9.34
N GLY A 18 26.88 -11.32 -8.21
CA GLY A 18 26.05 -11.84 -7.12
C GLY A 18 25.12 -10.78 -6.54
N SER A 19 25.61 -9.55 -6.35
CA SER A 19 24.81 -8.43 -5.83
C SER A 19 23.69 -8.01 -6.78
N ILE A 20 23.96 -7.93 -8.08
CA ILE A 20 22.95 -7.61 -9.11
C ILE A 20 21.88 -8.70 -9.15
N LEU A 21 22.28 -9.97 -9.15
CA LEU A 21 21.35 -11.11 -9.19
C LEU A 21 20.46 -11.15 -7.94
N ALA A 22 21.04 -10.93 -6.76
CA ALA A 22 20.30 -10.83 -5.50
C ALA A 22 19.30 -9.65 -5.52
N GLY A 23 19.71 -8.49 -6.04
CA GLY A 23 18.82 -7.34 -6.19
C GLY A 23 17.65 -7.61 -7.14
N ALA A 24 17.92 -8.24 -8.28
CA ALA A 24 16.89 -8.58 -9.28
C ALA A 24 15.88 -9.60 -8.75
N THR A 25 16.34 -10.64 -8.04
CA THR A 25 15.48 -11.66 -7.43
C THR A 25 14.57 -11.07 -6.35
N LEU A 26 15.10 -10.24 -5.44
CA LEU A 26 14.30 -9.55 -4.42
C LEU A 26 13.24 -8.62 -5.04
N LYS A 27 13.60 -7.89 -6.09
CA LYS A 27 12.66 -7.04 -6.83
C LYS A 27 11.58 -7.87 -7.53
N GLY A 28 11.94 -8.98 -8.16
CA GLY A 28 11.02 -9.92 -8.80
C GLY A 28 10.00 -10.50 -7.83
N LEU A 29 10.44 -10.92 -6.63
CA LEU A 29 9.55 -11.42 -5.58
C LEU A 29 8.54 -10.36 -5.12
N SER A 30 9.00 -9.12 -4.92
CA SER A 30 8.14 -8.01 -4.51
C SER A 30 7.10 -7.66 -5.57
N TRP A 31 7.48 -7.71 -6.84
CA TRP A 31 6.58 -7.49 -7.97
C TRP A 31 5.56 -8.62 -8.09
N GLY A 32 6.00 -9.87 -8.00
CA GLY A 32 5.12 -11.04 -8.03
C GLY A 32 4.05 -11.01 -6.94
N ARG A 33 4.39 -10.58 -5.72
CA ARG A 33 3.42 -10.40 -4.63
C ARG A 33 2.36 -9.34 -4.94
N ARG A 34 2.76 -8.18 -5.48
CA ARG A 34 1.83 -7.13 -5.90
C ARG A 34 0.90 -7.61 -7.02
N GLN A 35 1.45 -8.28 -8.02
CA GLN A 35 0.69 -8.81 -9.15
C GLN A 35 -0.36 -9.84 -8.72
N ARG A 36 -0.04 -10.72 -7.76
CA ARG A 36 -1.04 -11.66 -7.23
C ARG A 36 -2.26 -10.95 -6.63
N MET A 37 -2.05 -9.86 -5.90
CA MET A 37 -3.15 -9.11 -5.31
C MET A 37 -3.96 -8.35 -6.36
N ILE A 38 -3.28 -7.72 -7.33
CA ILE A 38 -3.93 -6.96 -8.41
C ILE A 38 -4.76 -7.87 -9.32
N ARG A 39 -4.31 -9.10 -9.58
CA ARG A 39 -5.07 -10.09 -10.37
C ARG A 39 -6.43 -10.48 -9.77
N THR A 40 -6.67 -10.16 -8.50
CA THR A 40 -8.00 -10.35 -7.88
C THR A 40 -9.01 -9.28 -8.29
N VAL A 41 -8.58 -8.26 -9.03
CA VAL A 41 -9.44 -7.19 -9.52
C VAL A 41 -9.63 -7.33 -11.03
N ASP A 42 -10.88 -7.25 -11.45
CA ASP A 42 -11.24 -7.23 -12.86
C ASP A 42 -10.69 -5.97 -13.54
N PRO A 43 -9.83 -6.10 -14.57
CA PRO A 43 -9.26 -4.94 -15.28
C PRO A 43 -10.30 -3.98 -15.84
N GLU A 44 -11.49 -4.47 -16.23
CA GLU A 44 -12.55 -3.64 -16.81
C GLU A 44 -13.26 -2.78 -15.75
N SER A 45 -13.18 -3.18 -14.48
CA SER A 45 -13.78 -2.46 -13.36
C SER A 45 -12.90 -1.30 -12.83
N ILE A 46 -11.67 -1.16 -13.33
CA ILE A 46 -10.70 -0.18 -12.83
C ILE A 46 -11.11 1.22 -13.29
N VAL A 47 -11.47 2.06 -12.32
CA VAL A 47 -11.78 3.47 -12.54
C VAL A 47 -10.50 4.29 -12.55
N ARG A 48 -9.59 4.03 -11.59
CA ARG A 48 -8.28 4.69 -11.51
C ARG A 48 -7.21 3.72 -11.04
N GLN A 49 -6.01 3.88 -11.59
CA GLN A 49 -4.84 3.11 -11.19
C GLN A 49 -3.59 3.97 -11.26
N VAL A 50 -2.74 3.85 -10.24
CA VAL A 50 -1.34 4.25 -10.31
C VAL A 50 -0.46 3.06 -9.94
N ARG A 51 0.56 2.79 -10.75
CA ARG A 51 1.53 1.70 -10.52
C ARG A 51 2.87 2.28 -10.14
N GLY A 52 3.56 1.64 -9.20
CA GLY A 52 4.90 2.06 -8.79
C GLY A 52 4.93 3.43 -8.12
N ALA A 53 3.81 3.88 -7.53
CA ALA A 53 3.74 5.14 -6.80
C ALA A 53 4.69 5.11 -5.59
N SER A 54 5.39 6.22 -5.37
CA SER A 54 6.10 6.44 -4.11
C SER A 54 5.08 6.72 -3.02
N LEU A 55 5.05 5.86 -1.99
CA LEU A 55 4.15 5.94 -0.86
C LEU A 55 4.93 6.30 0.39
N ARG A 56 4.48 7.32 1.11
CA ARG A 56 4.89 7.60 2.48
C ARG A 56 3.80 7.12 3.43
N VAL A 57 4.08 6.06 4.18
CA VAL A 57 3.08 5.46 5.09
C VAL A 57 3.48 5.76 6.52
N LEU A 58 2.70 6.63 7.16
CA LEU A 58 2.78 6.95 8.57
C LEU A 58 1.76 6.07 9.31
N VAL A 59 2.18 5.48 10.41
CA VAL A 59 1.45 4.42 11.09
C VAL A 59 1.52 4.70 12.59
N GLU A 60 0.36 4.81 13.23
CA GLU A 60 0.24 4.97 14.67
C GLU A 60 -0.56 3.80 15.25
N GLY A 61 -0.25 3.42 16.49
CA GLY A 61 -0.69 2.15 17.08
C GLY A 61 0.13 0.91 16.65
N PRO A 62 0.01 -0.21 17.39
CA PRO A 62 0.71 -1.47 17.11
C PRO A 62 0.03 -2.31 16.01
N ALA A 63 -1.27 -2.08 15.76
CA ALA A 63 -2.08 -2.88 14.84
C ALA A 63 -2.17 -2.32 13.40
N ALA A 64 -1.66 -1.11 13.16
CA ALA A 64 -1.93 -0.41 11.91
C ALA A 64 -1.30 -1.03 10.65
N LEU A 65 -0.35 -1.96 10.80
CA LEU A 65 0.12 -2.82 9.71
C LEU A 65 0.41 -4.24 10.23
N PRO A 66 -0.49 -5.23 10.02
CA PRO A 66 -0.36 -6.59 10.57
C PRO A 66 0.92 -7.33 10.16
N SER A 67 1.61 -6.85 9.12
CA SER A 67 2.77 -7.52 8.52
C SER A 67 3.99 -6.60 8.33
N MET A 68 4.00 -5.38 8.90
CA MET A 68 5.08 -4.43 8.67
C MET A 68 5.46 -3.61 9.92
N SER A 69 6.76 -3.50 10.19
CA SER A 69 7.26 -2.59 11.23
C SER A 69 7.10 -1.13 10.79
N ARG A 70 6.82 -0.21 11.74
CA ARG A 70 6.70 1.23 11.46
C ARG A 70 7.89 1.80 10.69
N SER A 71 9.12 1.38 11.05
CA SER A 71 10.36 1.80 10.39
C SER A 71 10.41 1.44 8.91
N LYS A 72 9.74 0.36 8.49
CA LYS A 72 9.70 -0.13 7.10
C LYS A 72 8.52 0.42 6.30
N ALA A 73 7.51 0.97 6.96
CA ALA A 73 6.34 1.58 6.32
C ALA A 73 6.61 2.99 5.79
N ASN A 74 7.51 3.71 6.46
CA ASN A 74 7.68 5.15 6.26
C ASN A 74 7.93 5.56 4.80
N ARG A 75 8.63 4.74 4.00
CA ARG A 75 8.75 4.93 2.55
C ARG A 75 8.72 3.58 1.82
N THR A 76 7.80 3.43 0.89
CA THR A 76 7.68 2.23 0.06
C THR A 76 7.22 2.57 -1.35
N VAL A 77 7.25 1.58 -2.23
CA VAL A 77 6.68 1.68 -3.57
C VAL A 77 5.50 0.73 -3.63
N GLY A 78 4.39 1.23 -4.17
CA GLY A 78 3.14 0.48 -4.23
C GLY A 78 2.30 0.83 -5.43
N ASP A 79 1.19 0.11 -5.55
CA ASP A 79 0.18 0.32 -6.55
C ASP A 79 -1.11 0.69 -5.83
N VAL A 80 -1.80 1.72 -6.33
CA VAL A 80 -3.14 2.10 -5.86
C VAL A 80 -4.12 1.81 -6.97
N LEU A 81 -5.22 1.16 -6.61
CA LEU A 81 -6.27 0.76 -7.50
C LEU A 81 -7.62 1.19 -6.92
N VAL A 82 -8.45 1.77 -7.75
CA VAL A 82 -9.82 2.15 -7.42
C VAL A 82 -10.73 1.56 -8.47
N THR A 83 -11.69 0.76 -8.02
CA THR A 83 -12.86 0.32 -8.79
C THR A 83 -14.11 0.98 -8.23
N ALA A 84 -15.27 0.70 -8.81
CA ALA A 84 -16.55 1.14 -8.25
C ALA A 84 -16.81 0.58 -6.83
N ASP A 85 -16.25 -0.58 -6.50
CA ASP A 85 -16.56 -1.36 -5.30
C ASP A 85 -15.34 -1.70 -4.43
N ARG A 86 -14.15 -1.19 -4.78
CA ARG A 86 -12.92 -1.54 -4.07
C ARG A 86 -11.85 -0.46 -4.18
N LEU A 87 -11.29 -0.13 -3.04
CA LEU A 87 -10.02 0.58 -2.94
C LEU A 87 -8.96 -0.41 -2.49
N LEU A 88 -7.89 -0.55 -3.27
CA LEU A 88 -6.78 -1.42 -2.96
C LEU A 88 -5.46 -0.63 -3.02
N VAL A 89 -4.72 -0.63 -1.91
CA VAL A 89 -3.35 -0.11 -1.83
C VAL A 89 -2.43 -1.27 -1.49
N VAL A 90 -1.55 -1.64 -2.41
CA VAL A 90 -0.62 -2.77 -2.25
C VAL A 90 0.82 -2.32 -2.42
N CYS A 91 1.73 -2.98 -1.73
CA CYS A 91 3.16 -2.77 -1.88
C CYS A 91 3.90 -4.11 -1.94
N GLY A 92 5.21 -4.10 -2.18
CA GLY A 92 6.03 -5.31 -2.26
C GLY A 92 6.00 -6.21 -1.02
N ARG A 93 5.44 -5.71 0.09
CA ARG A 93 5.35 -6.39 1.38
C ARG A 93 3.95 -6.89 1.73
N GLY A 94 2.91 -6.46 1.01
CA GLY A 94 1.54 -6.86 1.26
C GLY A 94 0.53 -5.76 0.96
N THR A 95 -0.67 -5.94 1.49
CA THR A 95 -1.79 -5.00 1.36
C THR A 95 -1.76 -4.00 2.49
N LEU A 96 -1.80 -2.71 2.16
CA LEU A 96 -1.89 -1.60 3.11
C LEU A 96 -3.34 -1.21 3.37
N VAL A 97 -4.15 -1.17 2.30
CA VAL A 97 -5.57 -0.82 2.36
C VAL A 97 -6.32 -1.76 1.42
N ASP A 98 -7.42 -2.34 1.91
CA ASP A 98 -8.39 -3.08 1.11
C ASP A 98 -9.78 -2.76 1.68
N ILE A 99 -10.45 -1.80 1.05
CA ILE A 99 -11.77 -1.33 1.48
C ILE A 99 -12.76 -1.67 0.37
N ARG A 100 -13.90 -2.23 0.76
CA ARG A 100 -15.05 -2.40 -0.13
C ARG A 100 -16.24 -1.66 0.47
N PRO A 101 -17.13 -1.04 -0.32
CA PRO A 101 -18.37 -0.49 0.22
C PRO A 101 -19.12 -1.57 1.02
N GLY A 102 -19.49 -1.24 2.26
CA GLY A 102 -20.16 -2.17 3.17
C GLY A 102 -19.28 -3.25 3.81
N LYS A 103 -17.97 -3.34 3.52
CA LYS A 103 -17.04 -4.25 4.18
C LYS A 103 -15.69 -3.59 4.49
N GLY A 104 -15.28 -3.64 5.75
CA GLY A 104 -14.08 -2.97 6.25
C GLY A 104 -14.38 -1.57 6.78
N ARG A 105 -13.38 -0.94 7.41
CA ARG A 105 -13.53 0.45 7.87
C ARG A 105 -13.33 1.41 6.69
N PRO A 106 -14.19 2.43 6.55
CA PRO A 106 -13.99 3.47 5.55
C PRO A 106 -12.73 4.29 5.86
N LEU A 107 -12.29 5.06 4.87
CA LEU A 107 -11.27 6.08 5.05
C LEU A 107 -11.82 7.16 5.98
N GLY A 108 -11.03 7.57 6.97
CA GLY A 108 -11.38 8.70 7.83
C GLY A 108 -11.22 10.04 7.12
N SER A 109 -10.25 10.15 6.21
CA SER A 109 -10.09 11.34 5.38
C SER A 109 -9.39 11.04 4.05
N VAL A 110 -9.76 11.80 3.02
CA VAL A 110 -9.01 11.88 1.76
C VAL A 110 -8.96 13.34 1.35
N ARG A 111 -7.75 13.84 1.07
CA ARG A 111 -7.55 15.23 0.66
C ARG A 111 -6.37 15.37 -0.28
N SER A 112 -6.39 16.43 -1.07
CA SER A 112 -5.23 16.89 -1.84
C SER A 112 -4.67 18.17 -1.20
N PRO A 113 -3.57 18.09 -0.42
CA PRO A 113 -2.98 19.29 0.20
C PRO A 113 -2.23 20.19 -0.79
N GLY A 114 -2.12 19.77 -2.05
CA GLY A 114 -1.47 20.54 -3.12
C GLY A 114 -1.44 19.74 -4.42
N PRO A 115 -1.11 20.39 -5.55
CA PRO A 115 -1.06 19.74 -6.86
C PRO A 115 -0.24 18.46 -6.84
N GLY A 116 -0.83 17.39 -7.37
CA GLY A 116 -0.20 16.09 -7.48
C GLY A 116 0.02 15.34 -6.18
N ARG A 117 -0.39 15.88 -5.01
CA ARG A 117 -0.28 15.19 -3.73
C ARG A 117 -1.65 14.72 -3.26
N LEU A 118 -1.72 13.44 -2.90
CA LEU A 118 -2.89 12.81 -2.31
C LEU A 118 -2.53 12.31 -0.90
N VAL A 119 -3.42 12.56 0.05
CA VAL A 119 -3.30 12.08 1.44
C VAL A 119 -4.58 11.33 1.79
N MET A 120 -4.42 10.09 2.22
CA MET A 120 -5.49 9.21 2.69
C MET A 120 -5.21 8.82 4.14
N GLU A 121 -6.21 8.90 4.99
CA GLU A 121 -6.12 8.54 6.40
C GLU A 121 -7.24 7.57 6.76
N GLY A 122 -6.96 6.65 7.68
CA GLY A 122 -7.94 5.69 8.16
C GLY A 122 -7.48 4.96 9.41
N THR A 123 -8.29 4.00 9.84
CA THR A 123 -8.01 3.17 11.01
C THR A 123 -8.00 1.69 10.65
N VAL A 124 -7.23 0.91 11.41
CA VAL A 124 -7.13 -0.54 11.29
C VAL A 124 -7.47 -1.14 12.64
N PRO A 125 -8.43 -2.09 12.70
CA PRO A 125 -8.79 -2.72 13.95
C PRO A 125 -7.63 -3.54 14.51
N ALA A 126 -7.41 -3.42 15.82
CA ALA A 126 -6.49 -4.29 16.54
C ALA A 126 -7.19 -5.58 16.98
N ALA A 127 -6.50 -6.72 16.91
CA ALA A 127 -7.00 -7.97 17.49
C ALA A 127 -7.10 -7.89 19.02
N SER A 128 -6.21 -7.12 19.64
CA SER A 128 -6.24 -6.77 21.06
C SER A 128 -5.62 -5.38 21.26
N GLY A 129 -6.28 -4.52 22.03
CA GLY A 129 -5.82 -3.16 22.31
C GLY A 129 -6.45 -2.08 21.41
N PRO A 130 -5.91 -0.86 21.43
CA PRO A 130 -6.48 0.27 20.68
C PRO A 130 -6.28 0.09 19.17
N ASP A 131 -7.27 0.54 18.41
CA ASP A 131 -7.19 0.63 16.95
C ASP A 131 -5.92 1.39 16.51
N GLY A 132 -5.30 0.92 15.43
CA GLY A 132 -4.23 1.63 14.78
C GLY A 132 -4.78 2.68 13.83
N SER A 133 -4.03 3.75 13.59
CA SER A 133 -4.31 4.72 12.53
C SER A 133 -3.20 4.69 11.49
N TYR A 134 -3.54 5.03 10.25
CA TYR A 134 -2.57 5.20 9.18
C TYR A 134 -2.83 6.47 8.41
N ARG A 135 -1.75 6.99 7.83
CA ARG A 135 -1.76 8.07 6.85
C ARG A 135 -0.85 7.67 5.69
N ILE A 136 -1.43 7.58 4.51
CA ILE A 136 -0.72 7.29 3.27
C ILE A 136 -0.67 8.56 2.45
N GLU A 137 0.55 9.02 2.16
CA GLU A 137 0.79 10.12 1.25
C GLU A 137 1.41 9.56 -0.03
N LEU A 138 0.92 10.03 -1.17
CA LEU A 138 1.47 9.65 -2.47
C LEU A 138 1.40 10.80 -3.46
N VAL A 139 2.24 10.69 -4.49
CA VAL A 139 2.22 11.57 -5.64
C VAL A 139 1.44 10.88 -6.75
N VAL A 140 0.43 11.56 -7.28
CA VAL A 140 -0.44 11.08 -8.36
C VAL A 140 -0.71 12.22 -9.33
N ASP A 141 -0.91 11.88 -10.59
CA ASP A 141 -1.44 12.85 -11.54
C ASP A 141 -2.90 13.16 -11.19
N ASP A 142 -3.29 14.43 -11.34
CA ASP A 142 -4.66 14.90 -11.11
C ASP A 142 -5.24 14.51 -9.73
N ALA A 143 -4.55 14.93 -8.67
CA ALA A 143 -4.95 14.63 -7.29
C ALA A 143 -6.40 15.01 -6.94
N PRO A 144 -7.00 16.12 -7.42
CA PRO A 144 -8.42 16.41 -7.20
C PRO A 144 -9.35 15.29 -7.68
N ALA A 145 -9.13 14.78 -8.89
CA ALA A 145 -9.98 13.72 -9.42
C ALA A 145 -9.78 12.37 -8.72
N TRP A 146 -8.62 12.16 -8.08
CA TRP A 146 -8.46 11.05 -7.12
C TRP A 146 -9.27 11.24 -5.84
N VAL A 147 -9.36 12.46 -5.30
CA VAL A 147 -10.20 12.74 -4.12
C VAL A 147 -11.66 12.43 -4.43
N GLU A 148 -12.14 12.81 -5.62
CA GLU A 148 -13.50 12.50 -6.09
C GLU A 148 -13.73 11.00 -6.25
N ALA A 149 -12.81 10.29 -6.92
CA ALA A 149 -12.92 8.84 -7.11
C ALA A 149 -12.90 8.06 -5.77
N LEU A 150 -12.31 8.63 -4.73
CA LEU A 150 -12.23 8.03 -3.39
C LEU A 150 -13.42 8.41 -2.50
N ALA A 151 -14.31 9.32 -2.92
CA ALA A 151 -15.45 9.75 -2.13
C ALA A 151 -16.34 8.58 -1.63
N PRO A 152 -16.65 7.54 -2.45
CA PRO A 152 -17.44 6.39 -1.99
C PRO A 152 -16.82 5.58 -0.84
N PHE A 153 -15.52 5.76 -0.58
CA PHE A 153 -14.79 5.04 0.45
C PHE A 153 -14.57 5.85 1.73
N ARG A 154 -14.91 7.15 1.75
CA ARG A 154 -14.80 8.04 2.91
C ARG A 154 -15.99 7.90 3.85
N ASP A 155 -17.17 7.80 3.26
CA ASP A 155 -18.44 7.90 3.97
C ASP A 155 -19.19 6.57 3.83
N ALA A 156 -18.91 5.63 4.71
CA ALA A 156 -19.94 4.70 5.14
C ALA A 156 -20.70 5.39 6.28
N ASP A 157 -21.47 6.41 5.93
CA ASP A 157 -22.31 7.11 6.89
C ASP A 157 -23.30 6.09 7.50
N ASN A 158 -23.11 5.75 8.77
CA ASN A 158 -24.14 5.59 9.80
C ASN A 158 -25.47 4.87 9.44
N GLY A 159 -25.46 3.85 8.58
CA GLY A 159 -26.68 3.22 8.04
C GLY A 159 -27.00 1.78 8.47
N GLY A 160 -26.43 1.21 9.54
CA GLY A 160 -26.79 -0.19 9.86
C GLY A 160 -26.17 -0.94 11.03
N TYR A 161 -25.41 -0.31 11.93
CA TYR A 161 -24.99 -0.94 13.19
C TYR A 161 -25.78 -0.41 14.40
N GLY A 162 -27.06 -0.14 14.21
CA GLY A 162 -28.04 0.03 15.28
C GLY A 162 -29.15 -0.99 15.12
N GLY A 163 -29.04 -2.15 15.78
CA GLY A 163 -30.15 -3.12 15.78
C GLY A 163 -29.80 -4.59 16.01
N ALA A 164 -29.05 -4.92 17.07
CA ALA A 164 -29.13 -6.23 17.72
C ALA A 164 -28.42 -6.23 19.08
N ARG A 165 -28.76 -5.30 19.98
CA ARG A 165 -28.72 -5.66 21.40
C ARG A 165 -29.99 -6.47 21.65
N GLN A 166 -29.87 -7.80 21.57
CA GLN A 166 -30.84 -8.70 22.18
C GLN A 166 -30.78 -8.44 23.69
N SER A 167 -31.78 -7.74 24.20
CA SER A 167 -32.20 -7.87 25.58
C SER A 167 -32.70 -9.29 25.78
N ALA A 168 -31.97 -10.06 26.58
CA ALA A 168 -32.48 -11.16 27.36
C ALA A 168 -32.28 -10.80 28.84
#